data_AF-G2YLJ6-F1
#
_entry.id   AF-G2YLJ6-F1
#
_cell.length_a   1.000
_cell.length_b   1.000
_cell.length_c   1.000
_cell.angle_alpha   90.00
_cell.angle_beta   90.00
_cell.angle_gamma   90.00
#
_symmetry.space_group_name_H-M   'P 1'
#
loop_
_entity.id
_entity.type
_entity.pdbx_description
1 polymer ?
#
loop_
_entity_poly.entity_id
_entity_poly.type
_entity_poly.pdbx_seq_one_letter_code
_entity_poly.pdbx_strand_id
1 'polypeptide(L)' 'MTKPYTEDDIAAALFAIAGGMSMRKACSEYGIPRTTLHNRINGHLSHKKGAQNLQKIAPVQERALANWILN' A
#
# COMPACT_ATOMS: atom_id res chain seq x y z
N MET A 1 -10.60 -1.30 19.49
CA MET A 1 -10.18 -0.45 18.35
C MET A 1 -9.44 -1.35 17.36
N THR A 2 -9.92 -1.49 16.13
CA THR A 2 -9.26 -2.29 15.08
C THR A 2 -7.99 -1.58 14.62
N LYS A 3 -6.84 -2.25 14.65
CA LYS A 3 -5.58 -1.71 14.14
C LYS A 3 -5.74 -1.37 12.65
N PRO A 4 -5.37 -0.17 12.19
CA PRO A 4 -5.35 0.13 10.76
C PRO A 4 -4.29 -0.73 10.08
N TYR A 5 -4.67 -1.41 9.00
CA TYR A 5 -3.73 -2.19 8.19
C TYR A 5 -2.78 -1.25 7.43
N THR A 6 -1.53 -1.65 7.29
CA THR A 6 -0.49 -0.90 6.56
C THR A 6 -0.29 -1.45 5.14
N GLU A 7 0.52 -0.77 4.33
CA GLU A 7 0.93 -1.32 3.02
C GLU A 7 1.83 -2.56 3.17
N ASP A 8 2.56 -2.68 4.29
CA ASP A 8 3.36 -3.87 4.59
C ASP A 8 2.46 -5.09 4.89
N ASP A 9 1.37 -4.87 5.63
CA ASP A 9 0.36 -5.91 5.87
C ASP A 9 -0.25 -6.40 4.55
N ILE A 10 -0.51 -5.47 3.60
CA ILE A 10 -1.00 -5.80 2.26
C ILE A 10 0.03 -6.63 1.48
N ALA A 11 1.31 -6.24 1.52
CA ALA A 11 2.37 -6.97 0.83
C ALA A 11 2.51 -8.40 1.38
N ALA A 12 2.48 -8.55 2.71
CA ALA A 12 2.53 -9.85 3.36
C ALA A 12 1.33 -10.73 3.00
N ALA A 13 0.13 -10.16 2.98
CA ALA A 13 -1.08 -10.86 2.57
C ALA A 13 -1.04 -11.33 1.12
N LEU A 14 -0.54 -10.51 0.20
CA LEU A 14 -0.37 -10.89 -1.22
C LEU A 14 0.65 -12.03 -1.37
N PHE A 15 1.76 -11.99 -0.63
CA PHE A 15 2.75 -13.06 -0.63
C PHE A 15 2.17 -14.38 -0.11
N ALA A 16 1.40 -14.33 0.98
CA ALA A 16 0.72 -15.50 1.52
C ALA A 16 -0.28 -16.10 0.51
N ILE A 17 -1.02 -15.27 -0.21
CA ILE A 17 -1.95 -15.70 -1.26
C ILE A 17 -1.19 -16.37 -2.41
N ALA A 18 -0.07 -15.80 -2.85
CA ALA A 18 0.79 -16.40 -3.85
C ALA A 18 1.37 -17.76 -3.40
N GLY A 19 1.61 -17.93 -2.09
CA GLY A 19 2.00 -19.19 -1.46
C GLY A 19 0.87 -20.21 -1.27
N GLY A 20 -0.34 -19.95 -1.79
CA GLY A 20 -1.48 -20.87 -1.74
C GLY A 20 -2.50 -20.58 -0.63
N MET A 21 -2.34 -19.50 0.13
CA MET A 21 -3.36 -19.09 1.11
C MET A 21 -4.62 -18.55 0.40
N SER A 22 -5.80 -18.93 0.88
CA SER A 22 -7.04 -18.35 0.35
C SER A 22 -7.17 -16.87 0.73
N MET A 23 -7.72 -16.06 -0.17
CA MET A 23 -7.92 -14.62 0.07
C MET A 23 -8.76 -14.36 1.32
N ARG A 24 -9.76 -15.20 1.63
CA ARG A 24 -10.58 -15.07 2.85
C ARG A 24 -9.74 -15.25 4.12
N LYS A 25 -8.82 -16.22 4.12
CA LYS A 25 -7.91 -16.45 5.25
C LYS A 25 -6.95 -15.28 5.41
N ALA A 26 -6.36 -14.79 4.32
CA ALA A 26 -5.49 -13.62 4.34
C ALA A 26 -6.21 -12.35 4.84
N CYS A 27 -7.48 -12.11 4.46
CA CYS A 27 -8.25 -10.98 4.97
C CYS A 27 -8.39 -11.02 6.51
N SER A 28 -8.66 -12.21 7.05
CA SER A 28 -8.83 -12.39 8.49
C SER A 28 -7.51 -12.30 9.26
N GLU A 29 -6.45 -12.89 8.71
CA GLU A 29 -5.12 -12.94 9.33
C GLU A 29 -4.48 -11.54 9.42
N TYR A 30 -4.54 -10.80 8.31
CA TYR A 30 -3.90 -9.48 8.20
C TYR A 30 -4.85 -8.31 8.51
N GLY A 31 -6.13 -8.59 8.80
CA GLY A 31 -7.13 -7.56 9.13
C GLY A 31 -7.46 -6.62 7.95
N ILE A 32 -7.33 -7.10 6.72
CA ILE A 32 -7.48 -6.28 5.50
C ILE A 32 -8.88 -6.52 4.90
N PRO A 33 -9.61 -5.46 4.49
CA PRO A 33 -10.85 -5.61 3.74
C PRO A 33 -10.66 -6.39 2.45
N ARG A 34 -11.62 -7.27 2.15
CA ARG A 34 -11.60 -8.13 0.96
C ARG A 34 -11.49 -7.34 -0.35
N THR A 35 -12.20 -6.21 -0.43
CA THR A 35 -12.17 -5.31 -1.59
C THR A 35 -10.77 -4.73 -1.81
N THR A 36 -10.04 -4.41 -0.74
CA THR A 36 -8.67 -3.90 -0.81
C THR A 36 -7.71 -4.95 -1.39
N LEU A 37 -7.75 -6.20 -0.91
CA LEU A 37 -6.91 -7.27 -1.47
C LEU A 37 -7.29 -7.63 -2.90
N HIS A 38 -8.58 -7.71 -3.21
CA HIS A 38 -9.06 -7.95 -4.58
C HIS A 38 -8.52 -6.90 -5.57
N ASN A 39 -8.64 -5.62 -5.22
CA ASN A 39 -8.13 -4.52 -6.05
C ASN A 39 -6.61 -4.62 -6.24
N ARG A 40 -5.87 -4.96 -5.18
CA ARG A 40 -4.41 -5.15 -5.23
C ARG A 40 -4.00 -6.31 -6.13
N ILE A 41 -4.71 -7.44 -6.08
CA ILE A 41 -4.49 -8.59 -6.96
C ILE A 41 -4.74 -8.20 -8.43
N ASN A 42 -5.75 -7.39 -8.69
CA ASN A 42 -6.04 -6.87 -10.04
C ASN A 42 -5.13 -5.70 -10.46
N GLY A 43 -4.07 -5.41 -9.70
CA GLY A 43 -3.07 -4.40 -10.07
C GLY A 43 -3.42 -2.95 -9.73
N HIS A 44 -4.48 -2.71 -8.96
CA HIS A 44 -4.81 -1.34 -8.55
C HIS A 44 -3.78 -0.81 -7.55
N LEU A 45 -3.28 0.39 -7.84
CA LEU A 45 -2.33 1.10 -6.98
C LEU A 45 -3.00 1.58 -5.68
N SER A 46 -2.20 1.86 -4.65
CA SER A 46 -2.71 2.53 -3.46
C SER A 46 -3.13 3.94 -3.81
N HIS A 47 -4.09 4.52 -3.08
CA HIS A 47 -4.45 5.93 -3.28
C HIS A 47 -3.22 6.84 -3.20
N LYS A 48 -2.30 6.58 -2.25
CA LYS A 48 -1.03 7.31 -2.13
C LYS A 48 -0.13 7.13 -3.36
N LYS A 49 0.01 5.90 -3.87
CA LYS A 49 0.90 5.59 -4.99
C LYS A 49 0.31 6.03 -6.34
N GLY A 50 -1.00 5.95 -6.51
CA GLY A 50 -1.70 6.48 -7.69
C GLY A 50 -1.67 8.01 -7.73
N ALA A 51 -1.77 8.67 -6.58
CA ALA A 51 -1.62 10.12 -6.48
C ALA A 51 -0.18 10.61 -6.66
N GLN A 52 0.82 9.72 -6.62
CA GLN A 52 2.22 10.08 -6.88
C GLN A 52 2.39 10.66 -8.30
N ASN A 53 1.66 10.13 -9.28
CA ASN A 53 1.66 10.65 -10.65
C ASN A 53 0.98 12.04 -10.77
N LEU A 54 0.23 12.45 -9.76
CA LEU A 54 -0.43 13.77 -9.68
C LEU A 54 0.40 14.77 -8.84
N GLN A 55 1.58 14.38 -8.35
CA GLN A 55 2.46 15.31 -7.65
C GLN A 55 2.98 16.37 -8.63
N LYS A 56 2.86 17.65 -8.24
CA LYS A 56 3.30 18.80 -9.05
C LYS A 56 4.82 18.85 -9.27
N ILE A 57 5.57 18.17 -8.42
CA ILE A 57 7.04 18.23 -8.37
C ILE A 57 7.54 16.79 -8.26
N ALA A 58 8.64 16.47 -8.94
CA ALA A 58 9.20 15.12 -8.87
C ALA A 58 9.63 14.78 -7.43
N PRO A 59 9.52 13.52 -6.97
CA PRO A 59 9.89 13.13 -5.60
C PRO A 59 11.33 13.49 -5.22
N VAL A 60 12.24 13.51 -6.19
CA VAL A 60 13.65 13.88 -5.96
C VAL A 60 13.80 15.37 -5.66
N GLN A 61 12.99 16.21 -6.31
CA GLN A 61 12.96 17.66 -6.09
C GLN A 61 12.28 17.98 -4.76
N GLU A 62 11.24 17.24 -4.37
CA GLU A 62 10.61 17.37 -3.06
C GLU A 62 11.61 17.09 -1.93
N ARG A 63 12.45 16.05 -2.05
CA ARG A 63 13.53 15.78 -1.08
C ARG A 63 14.58 16.88 -1.05
N ALA A 64 15.02 17.36 -2.21
CA ALA A 64 16.01 18.44 -2.28
C ALA A 64 15.46 19.73 -1.62
N LEU A 65 14.19 20.04 -1.84
CA LEU A 65 13.51 21.18 -1.23
C LEU A 65 13.37 20.99 0.29
N ALA A 66 12.93 19.82 0.75
CA ALA A 66 12.81 19.54 2.19
C ALA A 66 14.16 19.67 2.91
N ASN A 67 15.23 19.13 2.33
CA ASN A 67 16.58 19.26 2.88
C ASN A 67 17.06 20.72 2.91
N TRP A 68 16.68 21.56 1.94
CA TRP A 68 17.04 22.97 1.95
C TRP A 68 16.28 23.77 3.03
N ILE A 69 15.01 23.45 3.28
CA ILE A 69 14.20 24.13 4.29
C ILE A 69 14.63 23.77 5.72
N LEU A 70 15.10 22.53 5.93
CA LEU A 70 15.45 21.99 7.24
C LEU A 70 16.92 22.21 7.65
N ASN A 71 17.76 22.72 6.75
CA ASN A 71 19.14 23.14 7.01
C ASN A 71 19.24 24.66 7.15
#